data_AF-A0A1I7GDE4-F1
#
_entry.id   AF-A0A1I7GDE4-F1
#
_cell.length_a   1.000
_cell.length_b   1.000
_cell.length_c   1.000
_cell.angle_alpha   90.00
_cell.angle_beta   90.00
_cell.angle_gamma   90.00
#
_symmetry.space_group_name_H-M   'P 1'
#
loop_
_entity.id
_entity.type
_entity.pdbx_description
1 polymer ?
#
loop_
_entity_poly.entity_id
_entity_poly.type
_entity_poly.pdbx_seq_one_letter_code
_entity_poly.pdbx_strand_id
1 'polypeptide(L)'
;MRGIYFRILTLALAAGFAFTSPSYARSINVLWYTYADRCSEYRQKISQLAEIVHTLPQADSIEWNLRYWGSSDPAPDLASFDVLVIESGEAFLTGPPMGEAAVPDYTGILDNRAAIEAARGDRTFITASDADFHAIRGDTGNILNTAEDQDHGGRCVPALTSPACWDGALGHLVNAVNWAGSGNGLGIVSFLDGEHPESFWWTHENSFLRDELYGSIDYSGSDQTPIINSEQSNYPLNWGLTSKGLSNWKNSFHATFHPIDGYTPIIDSSLRPGSAVAIAAIFLPLAPEAESYLMLYPEYLSKECNEGIRGAP
;
A
#
# COMPACT_ATOMS: atom_id res chain seq x y z
N MET A 1 15.03 -6.01 34.60
CA MET A 1 14.27 -4.88 33.99
C MET A 1 14.53 -4.69 32.48
N ARG A 2 14.93 -5.74 31.73
CA ARG A 2 15.13 -5.69 30.26
C ARG A 2 14.04 -6.43 29.46
N GLY A 3 13.15 -7.16 30.13
CA GLY A 3 12.11 -7.99 29.48
C GLY A 3 10.72 -7.38 29.39
N ILE A 4 10.51 -6.18 29.93
CA ILE A 4 9.20 -5.51 29.96
C ILE A 4 9.08 -4.47 28.83
N TYR A 5 10.18 -3.78 28.50
CA TYR A 5 10.20 -2.80 27.40
C TYR A 5 10.00 -3.43 26.01
N PHE A 6 10.42 -4.67 25.81
CA PHE A 6 10.23 -5.35 24.52
C PHE A 6 8.75 -5.70 24.24
N ARG A 7 7.94 -5.90 25.30
CA ARG A 7 6.51 -6.20 25.15
C ARG A 7 5.63 -4.97 24.98
N ILE A 8 6.07 -3.80 25.45
CA ILE A 8 5.33 -2.55 25.28
C ILE A 8 5.46 -2.02 23.84
N LEU A 9 6.58 -2.29 23.16
CA LEU A 9 6.74 -1.92 21.74
C LEU A 9 5.87 -2.78 20.80
N THR A 10 5.70 -4.08 21.08
CA THR A 10 4.87 -4.97 20.26
C THR A 10 3.36 -4.71 20.44
N LEU A 11 2.94 -4.25 21.62
CA LEU A 11 1.54 -3.89 21.90
C LEU A 11 1.11 -2.55 21.30
N ALA A 12 2.05 -1.65 21.02
CA ALA A 12 1.76 -0.39 20.32
C ALA A 12 1.52 -0.57 18.81
N LEU A 13 2.14 -1.59 18.17
CA LEU A 13 1.91 -1.90 16.76
C LEU A 13 0.54 -2.55 16.51
N ALA A 14 0.08 -3.44 17.40
CA ALA A 14 -1.22 -4.10 17.26
C ALA A 14 -2.41 -3.14 17.40
N ALA A 15 -2.25 -2.01 18.12
CA ALA A 15 -3.30 -1.01 18.29
C ALA A 15 -3.44 -0.04 17.09
N GLY A 16 -2.43 0.04 16.21
CA GLY A 16 -2.47 0.87 15.00
C GLY A 16 -3.29 0.28 13.85
N PHE A 17 -3.59 -1.03 13.89
CA PHE A 17 -4.37 -1.73 12.86
C PHE A 17 -5.82 -2.00 13.24
N ALA A 18 -6.22 -1.68 14.48
CA ALA A 18 -7.55 -1.99 15.01
C ALA A 18 -8.31 -0.72 15.39
N PHE A 19 -8.71 0.07 14.39
CA PHE A 19 -9.83 1.01 14.54
C PHE A 19 -10.86 0.71 13.47
N THR A 20 -11.80 -0.18 13.79
CA THR A 20 -13.06 -0.29 13.05
C THR A 20 -13.87 0.98 13.30
N SER A 21 -13.73 1.97 12.43
CA SER A 21 -14.67 3.09 12.38
C SER A 21 -16.01 2.59 11.83
N PRO A 22 -17.15 3.15 12.27
CA PRO A 22 -18.44 2.83 11.67
C PRO A 22 -18.41 3.16 10.17
N SER A 23 -18.86 2.21 9.35
CA SER A 23 -18.92 2.28 7.88
C SER A 23 -19.93 3.32 7.42
N TYR A 24 -19.51 4.59 7.41
CA TYR A 24 -20.03 5.53 6.43
C TYR A 24 -19.25 5.31 5.14
N ALA A 25 -19.95 5.29 4.00
CA ALA A 25 -19.29 5.31 2.71
C ALA A 25 -18.32 6.50 2.68
N ARG A 26 -17.02 6.21 2.76
CA ARG A 26 -15.94 7.18 2.70
C ARG A 26 -15.48 7.21 1.26
N SER A 27 -15.36 8.41 0.68
CA SER A 27 -14.71 8.57 -0.61
C SER A 27 -13.23 8.86 -0.40
N ILE A 28 -12.38 8.32 -1.28
CA ILE A 28 -10.95 8.65 -1.38
C ILE A 28 -10.64 9.14 -2.81
N ASN A 29 -9.80 10.16 -2.91
CA ASN A 29 -9.25 10.66 -4.16
C ASN A 29 -8.05 9.80 -4.56
N VAL A 30 -8.21 9.02 -5.62
CA VAL A 30 -7.18 8.09 -6.12
C VAL A 30 -6.49 8.72 -7.32
N LEU A 31 -5.20 9.01 -7.18
CA LEU A 31 -4.34 9.37 -8.31
C LEU A 31 -3.66 8.11 -8.84
N TRP A 32 -4.00 7.70 -10.06
CA TRP A 32 -3.41 6.53 -10.70
C TRP A 32 -2.38 6.96 -11.74
N TYR A 33 -1.10 6.81 -11.40
CA TYR A 33 -0.02 7.02 -12.34
C TYR A 33 0.03 5.86 -13.32
N THR A 34 -0.06 6.16 -14.62
CA THR A 34 -0.15 5.15 -15.67
C THR A 34 0.57 5.61 -16.93
N TYR A 35 1.26 4.68 -17.59
CA TYR A 35 1.82 4.87 -18.93
C TYR A 35 0.91 4.27 -20.02
N ALA A 36 -0.18 3.60 -19.62
CA ALA A 36 -1.14 3.00 -20.54
C ALA A 36 -1.85 4.06 -21.41
N ASP A 37 -2.05 3.70 -22.68
CA ASP A 37 -2.83 4.49 -23.63
C ASP A 37 -4.22 4.76 -23.06
N ARG A 38 -4.73 5.98 -23.29
CA ARG A 38 -6.03 6.43 -22.76
C ARG A 38 -7.21 5.56 -23.17
N CYS A 39 -7.10 4.87 -24.31
CA CYS A 39 -8.12 3.98 -24.86
C CYS A 39 -7.84 2.50 -24.53
N SER A 40 -6.79 2.20 -23.77
CA SER A 40 -6.40 0.83 -23.41
C SER A 40 -7.48 0.07 -22.65
N GLU A 41 -7.48 -1.25 -22.78
CA GLU A 41 -8.37 -2.12 -22.00
C GLU A 41 -8.03 -2.02 -20.51
N TYR A 42 -6.75 -1.88 -20.17
CA TYR A 42 -6.30 -1.67 -18.78
C TYR A 42 -7.02 -0.47 -18.13
N ARG A 43 -6.93 0.73 -18.73
CA ARG A 43 -7.58 1.92 -18.17
C ARG A 43 -9.10 1.82 -18.17
N GLN A 44 -9.70 1.15 -19.15
CA GLN A 44 -11.16 0.91 -19.15
C GLN A 44 -11.58 0.07 -17.93
N LYS A 45 -10.87 -1.02 -17.64
CA LYS A 45 -11.19 -1.91 -16.53
C LYS A 45 -10.85 -1.34 -15.17
N ILE A 46 -9.75 -0.57 -15.03
CA ILE A 46 -9.46 0.15 -13.78
C ILE A 46 -10.54 1.21 -13.51
N SER A 47 -11.01 1.92 -14.54
CA SER A 47 -12.13 2.87 -14.40
C SER A 47 -13.42 2.16 -13.99
N GLN A 48 -13.72 1.01 -14.59
CA GLN A 48 -14.86 0.18 -14.19
C GLN A 48 -14.74 -0.27 -12.73
N LEU A 49 -13.55 -0.70 -12.29
CA LEU A 49 -13.31 -1.08 -10.89
C LEU A 49 -13.59 0.09 -9.94
N ALA A 50 -13.08 1.29 -10.24
CA ALA A 50 -13.32 2.48 -9.43
C ALA A 50 -14.82 2.82 -9.30
N GLU A 51 -15.62 2.59 -10.35
CA GLU A 51 -17.07 2.78 -10.32
C GLU A 51 -17.79 1.79 -9.40
N ILE A 52 -17.29 0.55 -9.28
CA ILE A 52 -18.00 -0.52 -8.57
C ILE A 52 -17.39 -0.92 -7.22
N VAL A 53 -16.17 -0.47 -6.89
CA VAL A 53 -15.41 -0.96 -5.72
C VAL A 53 -16.21 -0.85 -4.42
N HIS A 54 -16.97 0.23 -4.22
CA HIS A 54 -17.82 0.45 -3.06
C HIS A 54 -18.95 -0.59 -2.90
N THR A 55 -19.31 -1.29 -3.97
CA THR A 55 -20.33 -2.35 -3.99
C THR A 55 -19.75 -3.74 -3.68
N LEU A 56 -18.41 -3.89 -3.68
CA LEU A 56 -17.76 -5.16 -3.39
C LEU A 56 -17.90 -5.46 -1.88
N PRO A 57 -18.42 -6.64 -1.48
CA PRO A 57 -18.79 -6.90 -0.08
C PRO A 57 -17.65 -6.78 0.94
N GLN A 58 -16.41 -6.95 0.50
CA GLN A 58 -15.22 -6.92 1.34
C GLN A 58 -14.44 -5.59 1.28
N ALA A 59 -14.87 -4.61 0.49
CA ALA A 59 -14.12 -3.37 0.20
C ALA A 59 -14.49 -2.18 1.11
N ASP A 60 -15.02 -2.43 2.31
CA ASP A 60 -15.41 -1.43 3.33
C ASP A 60 -16.35 -0.31 2.81
N SER A 61 -17.02 -0.51 1.68
CA SER A 61 -17.87 0.48 1.00
C SER A 61 -17.18 1.82 0.70
N ILE A 62 -15.86 1.80 0.47
CA ILE A 62 -15.08 2.99 0.08
C ILE A 62 -15.32 3.29 -1.41
N GLU A 63 -15.62 4.55 -1.72
CA GLU A 63 -15.76 5.04 -3.10
C GLU A 63 -14.44 5.62 -3.62
N TRP A 64 -14.08 5.34 -4.87
CA TRP A 64 -12.87 5.88 -5.50
C TRP A 64 -13.21 7.02 -6.46
N ASN A 65 -12.74 8.22 -6.14
CA ASN A 65 -12.69 9.32 -7.09
C ASN A 65 -11.38 9.23 -7.88
N LEU A 66 -11.40 8.47 -8.97
CA LEU A 66 -10.22 8.14 -9.77
C LEU A 66 -9.83 9.26 -10.73
N ARG A 67 -8.54 9.62 -10.72
CA ARG A 67 -7.90 10.45 -11.74
C ARG A 67 -6.63 9.78 -12.24
N TYR A 68 -6.43 9.77 -13.56
CA TYR A 68 -5.18 9.32 -14.16
C TYR A 68 -4.17 10.45 -14.30
N TRP A 69 -2.89 10.10 -14.20
CA TRP A 69 -1.75 10.98 -14.46
C TRP A 69 -0.67 10.19 -15.22
N GLY A 70 -0.23 10.70 -16.37
CA GLY A 70 0.86 10.10 -17.14
C GLY A 70 2.11 10.98 -17.20
N SER A 71 3.20 10.45 -17.77
CA SER A 71 4.47 11.16 -17.93
C SER A 71 4.37 12.47 -18.71
N SER A 72 3.46 12.53 -19.69
CA SER A 72 3.25 13.71 -20.54
C SER A 72 2.30 14.76 -19.96
N ASP A 73 1.63 14.45 -18.85
CA ASP A 73 0.69 15.34 -18.19
C ASP A 73 1.40 16.23 -17.16
N PRO A 74 0.99 17.50 -16.99
CA PRO A 74 1.49 18.31 -15.88
C PRO A 74 1.14 17.65 -14.54
N ALA A 75 2.10 17.64 -13.62
CA ALA A 75 1.88 17.09 -12.29
C ALA A 75 0.68 17.77 -11.62
N PRO A 76 -0.28 16.98 -11.08
CA PRO A 76 -1.41 17.55 -10.36
C PRO A 76 -0.97 18.09 -9.00
N ASP A 77 -1.87 18.77 -8.29
CA ASP A 77 -1.67 19.08 -6.87
C ASP A 77 -1.74 17.78 -6.06
N LEU A 78 -0.58 17.18 -5.80
CA LEU A 78 -0.44 15.87 -5.15
C LEU A 78 -1.07 15.86 -3.74
N ALA A 79 -1.09 16.99 -3.04
CA ALA A 79 -1.68 17.10 -1.71
C ALA A 79 -3.22 17.02 -1.71
N SER A 80 -3.86 17.10 -2.89
CA SER A 80 -5.32 16.96 -3.05
C SER A 80 -5.79 15.51 -3.16
N PHE A 81 -4.86 14.55 -3.24
CA PHE A 81 -5.16 13.12 -3.35
C PHE A 81 -4.86 12.39 -2.05
N ASP A 82 -5.67 11.37 -1.77
CA ASP A 82 -5.48 10.52 -0.59
C ASP A 82 -4.49 9.39 -0.86
N VAL A 83 -4.37 8.94 -2.11
CA VAL A 83 -3.44 7.89 -2.51
C VAL A 83 -2.91 8.11 -3.93
N LEU A 84 -1.60 7.93 -4.08
CA LEU A 84 -0.93 7.74 -5.37
C LEU A 84 -0.72 6.24 -5.59
N VAL A 85 -1.39 5.71 -6.60
CA VAL A 85 -1.24 4.34 -7.09
C VAL A 85 -0.35 4.38 -8.32
N ILE A 86 0.68 3.53 -8.35
CA ILE A 86 1.64 3.47 -9.45
C ILE A 86 1.46 2.12 -10.14
N GLU A 87 1.02 2.16 -11.40
CA GLU A 87 0.88 1.01 -12.29
C GLU A 87 2.15 0.16 -12.33
N SER A 88 1.97 -1.16 -12.38
CA SER A 88 3.09 -2.09 -12.49
C SER A 88 3.86 -1.94 -13.80
N GLY A 89 5.11 -2.40 -13.81
CA GLY A 89 5.96 -2.44 -15.00
C GLY A 89 5.51 -3.44 -16.08
N GLU A 90 4.36 -4.09 -15.90
CA GLU A 90 3.80 -5.06 -16.84
C GLU A 90 2.95 -4.36 -17.90
N ALA A 91 3.28 -4.58 -19.17
CA ALA A 91 2.77 -3.78 -20.27
C ALA A 91 1.54 -4.40 -20.97
N PHE A 92 1.06 -5.56 -20.56
CA PHE A 92 -0.09 -6.19 -21.21
C PHE A 92 -1.38 -5.35 -21.10
N LEU A 93 -2.15 -5.30 -22.20
CA LEU A 93 -3.42 -4.56 -22.30
C LEU A 93 -3.32 -3.04 -22.09
N THR A 94 -2.11 -2.48 -22.04
CA THR A 94 -1.85 -1.04 -21.85
C THR A 94 -1.81 -0.25 -23.16
N GLY A 95 -1.74 -0.93 -24.31
CA GLY A 95 -1.75 -0.33 -25.64
C GLY A 95 -3.12 0.20 -26.08
N PRO A 96 -3.19 1.00 -27.17
CA PRO A 96 -4.47 1.34 -27.77
C PRO A 96 -5.17 0.08 -28.31
N PRO A 97 -6.49 0.11 -28.58
CA PRO A 97 -7.21 -1.04 -29.11
C PRO A 97 -6.55 -1.62 -30.37
N MET A 98 -6.21 -2.92 -30.34
CA MET A 98 -5.47 -3.64 -31.39
C MET A 98 -4.05 -3.12 -31.68
N GLY A 99 -3.51 -2.26 -30.81
CA GLY A 99 -2.13 -1.77 -30.88
C GLY A 99 -1.17 -2.62 -30.06
N GLU A 100 0.11 -2.25 -30.15
CA GLU A 100 1.15 -2.82 -29.30
C GLU A 100 1.00 -2.33 -27.86
N ALA A 101 1.48 -3.14 -26.92
CA ALA A 101 1.61 -2.76 -25.51
C ALA A 101 2.39 -1.44 -25.38
N ALA A 102 1.99 -0.60 -24.42
CA ALA A 102 2.73 0.63 -24.13
C ALA A 102 4.10 0.29 -23.51
N VAL A 103 5.09 1.15 -23.74
CA VAL A 103 6.39 1.02 -23.06
C VAL A 103 6.27 1.71 -21.70
N PRO A 104 6.68 1.07 -20.59
CA PRO A 104 6.70 1.70 -19.28
C PRO A 104 7.45 3.03 -19.28
N ASP A 105 6.80 4.07 -18.76
CA ASP A 105 7.38 5.41 -18.65
C ASP A 105 7.07 6.03 -17.29
N TYR A 106 8.08 6.02 -16.43
CA TYR A 106 8.01 6.56 -15.07
C TYR A 106 8.61 7.97 -14.94
N THR A 107 8.94 8.64 -16.04
CA THR A 107 9.55 9.98 -16.00
C THR A 107 8.71 11.00 -15.24
N GLY A 108 7.37 10.91 -15.33
CA GLY A 108 6.47 11.80 -14.59
C GLY A 108 6.63 11.72 -13.07
N ILE A 109 6.76 10.53 -12.48
CA ILE A 109 7.00 10.39 -11.04
C ILE A 109 8.46 10.70 -10.66
N LEU A 110 9.42 10.37 -11.54
CA LEU A 110 10.83 10.64 -11.30
C LEU A 110 11.13 12.14 -11.30
N ASP A 111 10.56 12.90 -12.24
CA ASP A 111 10.74 14.35 -12.36
C ASP A 111 10.02 15.13 -11.23
N ASN A 112 9.07 14.48 -10.56
CA ASN A 112 8.28 15.08 -9.48
C ASN A 112 8.61 14.53 -8.09
N ARG A 113 9.78 13.89 -7.92
CA ARG A 113 10.26 13.34 -6.64
C ARG A 113 9.99 14.25 -5.44
N ALA A 114 10.45 15.50 -5.49
CA ALA A 114 10.35 16.43 -4.36
C ALA A 114 8.89 16.79 -4.02
N ALA A 115 8.01 16.88 -5.02
CA ALA A 115 6.59 17.16 -4.80
C ALA A 115 5.86 15.96 -4.19
N ILE A 116 6.22 14.74 -4.63
CA ILE A 116 5.72 13.49 -4.04
C ILE A 116 6.18 13.38 -2.59
N GLU A 117 7.47 13.55 -2.31
CA GLU A 117 8.02 13.52 -0.94
C GLU A 117 7.36 14.56 -0.03
N ALA A 118 7.06 15.76 -0.53
CA ALA A 118 6.40 16.81 0.23
C ALA A 118 4.92 16.51 0.54
N ALA A 119 4.22 15.80 -0.34
CA ALA A 119 2.82 15.41 -0.14
C ALA A 119 2.66 14.06 0.59
N ARG A 120 3.70 13.22 0.57
CA ARG A 120 3.68 11.83 1.06
C ARG A 120 3.21 11.77 2.50
N GLY A 121 2.23 10.91 2.69
CA GLY A 121 1.57 10.66 3.95
C GLY A 121 2.22 9.59 4.80
N ASP A 122 1.44 9.10 5.75
CA ASP A 122 1.89 8.11 6.73
C ASP A 122 1.88 6.67 6.20
N ARG A 123 1.25 6.35 5.07
CA ARG A 123 1.10 4.97 4.59
C ARG A 123 1.81 4.74 3.26
N THR A 124 2.62 3.68 3.21
CA THR A 124 3.21 3.18 1.96
C THR A 124 3.04 1.68 1.90
N PHE A 125 2.53 1.18 0.78
CA PHE A 125 2.43 -0.24 0.44
C PHE A 125 3.16 -0.49 -0.87
N ILE A 126 4.01 -1.52 -0.88
CA ILE A 126 4.81 -1.91 -2.05
C ILE A 126 4.68 -3.41 -2.21
N THR A 127 4.34 -3.85 -3.42
CA THR A 127 4.19 -5.28 -3.73
C THR A 127 4.99 -5.63 -4.97
N ALA A 128 5.67 -6.77 -4.94
CA ALA A 128 6.39 -7.32 -6.08
C ALA A 128 5.46 -8.02 -7.09
N SER A 129 4.17 -7.67 -7.07
CA SER A 129 3.14 -8.23 -7.93
C SER A 129 2.60 -7.12 -8.83
N ASP A 130 2.37 -7.45 -10.08
CA ASP A 130 1.55 -6.78 -11.08
C ASP A 130 0.04 -7.06 -10.85
N ALA A 131 -0.39 -6.95 -9.60
CA ALA A 131 -1.74 -7.29 -9.18
C ALA A 131 -2.82 -6.40 -9.82
N ASP A 132 -2.46 -5.20 -10.25
CA ASP A 132 -3.31 -4.34 -11.06
C ASP A 132 -3.70 -4.98 -12.39
N PHE A 133 -2.73 -5.57 -13.09
CA PHE A 133 -2.97 -6.34 -14.31
C PHE A 133 -3.72 -7.65 -14.04
N HIS A 134 -3.33 -8.38 -13.00
CA HIS A 134 -3.99 -9.65 -12.65
C HIS A 134 -5.45 -9.44 -12.17
N ALA A 135 -5.76 -8.34 -11.51
CA ALA A 135 -7.11 -8.03 -11.04
C ALA A 135 -8.08 -7.83 -12.22
N ILE A 136 -7.66 -7.12 -13.27
CA ILE A 136 -8.51 -6.86 -14.45
C ILE A 136 -8.74 -8.10 -15.32
N ARG A 137 -7.99 -9.18 -15.08
CA ARG A 137 -8.22 -10.50 -15.68
C ARG A 137 -8.99 -11.45 -14.77
N GLY A 138 -8.94 -11.23 -13.45
CA GLY A 138 -9.62 -12.08 -12.47
C GLY A 138 -8.73 -13.27 -12.07
N ASP A 139 -7.47 -13.02 -11.80
CA ASP A 139 -6.55 -14.06 -11.36
C ASP A 139 -6.68 -14.35 -9.86
N THR A 140 -6.81 -15.65 -9.56
CA THR A 140 -6.89 -16.20 -8.20
C THR A 140 -6.37 -17.63 -8.21
N GLY A 141 -5.59 -18.07 -7.21
CA GLY A 141 -5.19 -19.47 -7.08
C GLY A 141 -6.30 -20.41 -6.58
N ASN A 142 -7.50 -19.88 -6.33
CA ASN A 142 -8.64 -20.70 -5.91
C ASN A 142 -9.34 -21.46 -7.04
N ILE A 143 -9.14 -21.03 -8.29
CA ILE A 143 -9.73 -21.66 -9.47
C ILE A 143 -8.61 -22.28 -10.30
N LEU A 144 -8.78 -23.55 -10.67
CA LEU A 144 -7.78 -24.31 -11.41
C LEU A 144 -7.81 -23.94 -12.90
N ASN A 145 -6.64 -23.91 -13.53
CA ASN A 145 -6.50 -23.75 -14.98
C ASN A 145 -7.15 -24.93 -15.70
N THR A 146 -8.02 -24.66 -16.67
CA THR A 146 -8.26 -25.59 -17.78
C THR A 146 -7.26 -25.33 -18.90
N ALA A 147 -7.05 -26.29 -19.80
CA ALA A 147 -6.10 -26.16 -20.90
C ALA A 147 -6.44 -25.00 -21.87
N GLU A 148 -7.68 -24.51 -21.85
CA GLU A 148 -8.17 -23.38 -22.66
C GLU A 148 -7.82 -22.01 -22.04
N ASP A 149 -7.41 -21.97 -20.76
CA ASP A 149 -7.14 -20.73 -20.00
C ASP A 149 -5.69 -20.21 -20.12
N GLN A 150 -4.82 -20.92 -20.86
CA GLN A 150 -3.37 -20.70 -20.86
C GLN A 150 -2.93 -19.34 -21.45
N ASP A 151 -3.76 -18.75 -22.33
CA ASP A 151 -3.42 -17.51 -23.03
C ASP A 151 -4.12 -16.27 -22.47
N HIS A 152 -5.15 -16.44 -21.64
CA HIS A 152 -5.97 -15.31 -21.18
C HIS A 152 -5.96 -15.07 -19.66
N GLY A 153 -5.46 -16.01 -18.85
CA GLY A 153 -5.19 -15.83 -17.40
C GLY A 153 -6.25 -15.01 -16.68
N GLY A 154 -7.51 -15.34 -16.92
CA GLY A 154 -8.62 -14.86 -16.14
C GLY A 154 -9.32 -16.09 -15.60
N ARG A 155 -9.20 -16.32 -14.30
CA ARG A 155 -9.67 -17.56 -13.68
C ARG A 155 -11.08 -17.43 -13.15
N CYS A 156 -11.43 -16.27 -12.63
CA CYS A 156 -12.76 -15.96 -12.18
C CYS A 156 -13.48 -15.06 -13.21
N VAL A 157 -14.70 -15.44 -13.58
CA VAL A 157 -15.52 -14.69 -14.54
C VAL A 157 -16.87 -14.36 -13.91
N PRO A 158 -17.33 -13.09 -13.94
CA PRO A 158 -16.61 -11.90 -14.42
C PRO A 158 -15.51 -11.43 -13.44
N ALA A 159 -14.37 -10.97 -13.98
CA ALA A 159 -13.13 -10.67 -13.23
C ALA A 159 -13.27 -9.66 -12.08
N LEU A 160 -14.11 -8.63 -12.24
CA LEU A 160 -14.22 -7.54 -11.25
C LEU A 160 -15.41 -7.68 -10.29
N THR A 161 -16.40 -8.52 -10.63
CA THR A 161 -17.66 -8.59 -9.89
C THR A 161 -17.94 -9.96 -9.29
N SER A 162 -17.26 -11.01 -9.74
CA SER A 162 -17.44 -12.34 -9.15
C SER A 162 -16.83 -12.36 -7.74
N PRO A 163 -17.60 -12.75 -6.70
CA PRO A 163 -17.08 -12.85 -5.34
C PRO A 163 -15.87 -13.79 -5.20
N ALA A 164 -15.74 -14.77 -6.11
CA ALA A 164 -14.61 -15.69 -6.15
C ALA A 164 -13.28 -15.02 -6.55
N CYS A 165 -13.32 -13.82 -7.14
CA CYS A 165 -12.14 -13.05 -7.51
C CYS A 165 -11.48 -12.35 -6.33
N TRP A 166 -12.22 -12.13 -5.23
CA TRP A 166 -11.73 -11.34 -4.10
C TRP A 166 -10.47 -11.95 -3.49
N ASP A 167 -10.51 -13.24 -3.17
CA ASP A 167 -9.34 -13.98 -2.68
C ASP A 167 -8.38 -14.26 -3.85
N GLY A 168 -7.69 -13.21 -4.29
CA GLY A 168 -6.94 -13.12 -5.54
C GLY A 168 -6.40 -11.71 -5.75
N ALA A 169 -6.03 -11.40 -6.99
CA ALA A 169 -5.40 -10.13 -7.33
C ALA A 169 -6.32 -8.92 -7.11
N LEU A 170 -7.64 -9.11 -7.30
CA LEU A 170 -8.64 -8.06 -7.07
C LEU A 170 -8.64 -7.59 -5.61
N GLY A 171 -8.73 -8.50 -4.64
CA GLY A 171 -8.71 -8.11 -3.23
C GLY A 171 -7.35 -7.56 -2.80
N HIS A 172 -6.24 -8.08 -3.34
CA HIS A 172 -4.89 -7.55 -3.08
C HIS A 172 -4.75 -6.09 -3.51
N LEU A 173 -5.20 -5.76 -4.73
CA LEU A 173 -5.24 -4.41 -5.27
C LEU A 173 -6.15 -3.51 -4.40
N VAL A 174 -7.40 -3.91 -4.18
CA VAL A 174 -8.39 -3.08 -3.48
C VAL A 174 -7.97 -2.82 -2.03
N ASN A 175 -7.49 -3.85 -1.32
CA ASN A 175 -7.01 -3.69 0.05
C ASN A 175 -5.83 -2.73 0.12
N ALA A 176 -4.88 -2.80 -0.81
CA ALA A 176 -3.74 -1.88 -0.88
C ALA A 176 -4.18 -0.42 -1.03
N VAL A 177 -5.04 -0.13 -2.02
CA VAL A 177 -5.53 1.23 -2.30
C VAL A 177 -6.37 1.77 -1.15
N ASN A 178 -7.32 0.98 -0.63
CA ASN A 178 -8.17 1.39 0.49
C ASN A 178 -7.37 1.64 1.76
N TRP A 179 -6.41 0.76 2.07
CA TRP A 179 -5.56 0.91 3.25
C TRP A 179 -4.68 2.16 3.13
N ALA A 180 -3.99 2.37 2.01
CA ALA A 180 -3.12 3.53 1.82
C ALA A 180 -3.92 4.85 1.81
N GLY A 181 -5.02 4.92 1.05
CA GLY A 181 -5.86 6.12 0.94
C GLY A 181 -6.70 6.44 2.18
N SER A 182 -6.76 5.53 3.15
CA SER A 182 -7.43 5.80 4.43
C SER A 182 -6.52 6.47 5.48
N GLY A 183 -5.24 6.65 5.17
CA GLY A 183 -4.23 7.28 6.04
C GLY A 183 -4.32 8.81 6.11
N ASN A 184 -3.23 9.43 6.58
CA ASN A 184 -3.06 10.88 6.59
C ASN A 184 -2.06 11.29 5.50
N GLY A 185 -2.39 12.32 4.71
CA GLY A 185 -1.56 12.74 3.57
C GLY A 185 -1.65 11.77 2.38
N LEU A 186 -0.75 11.92 1.41
CA LEU A 186 -0.74 11.10 0.21
C LEU A 186 -0.18 9.70 0.50
N GLY A 187 -1.04 8.70 0.64
CA GLY A 187 -0.64 7.30 0.70
C GLY A 187 0.03 6.85 -0.59
N ILE A 188 0.96 5.89 -0.51
CA ILE A 188 1.64 5.32 -1.68
C ILE A 188 1.23 3.86 -1.84
N VAL A 189 0.82 3.48 -3.05
CA VAL A 189 0.71 2.09 -3.49
C VAL A 189 1.57 1.93 -4.73
N SER A 190 2.58 1.07 -4.66
CA SER A 190 3.34 0.67 -5.84
C SER A 190 3.19 -0.82 -6.09
N PHE A 191 2.71 -1.15 -7.29
CA PHE A 191 2.85 -2.49 -7.84
C PHE A 191 4.27 -2.69 -8.39
N LEU A 192 4.58 -3.92 -8.81
CA LEU A 192 5.89 -4.34 -9.30
C LEU A 192 6.52 -3.26 -10.20
N ASP A 193 7.73 -2.79 -9.88
CA ASP A 193 8.37 -1.79 -10.74
C ASP A 193 8.90 -2.37 -12.03
N GLY A 194 9.29 -3.64 -12.11
CA GLY A 194 9.72 -4.15 -13.40
C GLY A 194 9.98 -5.63 -13.58
N GLU A 195 9.67 -6.08 -14.80
CA GLU A 195 10.17 -7.33 -15.41
C GLU A 195 10.99 -7.04 -16.70
N HIS A 196 10.92 -5.81 -17.22
CA HIS A 196 11.46 -5.44 -18.53
C HIS A 196 12.37 -4.21 -18.42
N PRO A 197 13.21 -3.95 -19.44
CA PRO A 197 13.92 -2.67 -19.54
C PRO A 197 12.94 -1.48 -19.36
N GLU A 198 13.45 -0.33 -18.92
CA GLU A 198 12.69 0.90 -18.61
C GLU A 198 11.74 0.84 -17.40
N SER A 199 11.29 -0.33 -16.98
CA SER A 199 10.31 -0.45 -15.90
C SER A 199 10.92 -0.22 -14.50
N PHE A 200 12.16 -0.64 -14.25
CA PHE A 200 12.85 -0.60 -12.95
C PHE A 200 13.08 0.82 -12.36
N TRP A 201 12.03 1.42 -11.80
CA TRP A 201 12.05 2.78 -11.28
C TRP A 201 12.27 2.84 -9.77
N TRP A 202 11.98 1.79 -8.98
CA TRP A 202 12.10 1.84 -7.51
C TRP A 202 13.48 2.24 -7.06
N THR A 203 14.50 1.70 -7.73
CA THR A 203 15.91 1.94 -7.42
C THR A 203 16.54 3.03 -8.29
N HIS A 204 15.79 3.67 -9.19
CA HIS A 204 16.29 4.75 -10.04
C HIS A 204 16.80 5.94 -9.20
N GLU A 205 17.85 6.64 -9.63
CA GLU A 205 18.49 7.72 -8.87
C GLU A 205 17.53 8.84 -8.42
N ASN A 206 16.53 9.13 -9.26
CA ASN A 206 15.49 10.12 -9.00
C ASN A 206 14.22 9.56 -8.37
N SER A 207 14.20 8.30 -7.95
CA SER A 207 13.04 7.72 -7.27
C SER A 207 12.92 8.23 -5.83
N PHE A 208 11.70 8.60 -5.43
CA PHE A 208 11.37 8.93 -4.04
C PHE A 208 11.39 7.70 -3.11
N LEU A 209 11.48 6.48 -3.66
CA LEU A 209 11.64 5.23 -2.91
C LEU A 209 13.09 4.74 -2.86
N ARG A 210 14.01 5.38 -3.60
CA ARG A 210 15.38 4.88 -3.74
C ARG A 210 16.07 4.68 -2.40
N ASP A 211 16.02 5.69 -1.54
CA ASP A 211 16.75 5.66 -0.26
C ASP A 211 16.18 4.59 0.69
N GLU A 212 14.94 4.14 0.46
CA GLU A 212 14.28 3.07 1.21
C GLU A 212 14.56 1.68 0.63
N LEU A 213 14.63 1.55 -0.69
CA LEU A 213 14.61 0.24 -1.37
C LEU A 213 15.96 -0.17 -1.98
N TYR A 214 16.88 0.76 -2.20
CA TYR A 214 18.13 0.47 -2.89
C TYR A 214 18.97 -0.57 -2.16
N GLY A 215 19.27 -1.69 -2.85
CA GLY A 215 20.01 -2.82 -2.30
C GLY A 215 19.18 -3.83 -1.51
N SER A 216 17.87 -3.61 -1.39
CA SER A 216 16.95 -4.48 -0.63
C SER A 216 16.01 -5.31 -1.51
N ILE A 217 16.00 -5.09 -2.83
CA ILE A 217 15.14 -5.79 -3.77
C ILE A 217 15.95 -6.87 -4.51
N ASP A 218 15.37 -8.06 -4.58
CA ASP A 218 15.90 -9.19 -5.33
C ASP A 218 14.92 -9.60 -6.43
N TYR A 219 15.29 -9.27 -7.67
CA TYR A 219 14.54 -9.57 -8.90
C TYR A 219 14.79 -10.98 -9.45
N SER A 220 15.54 -11.82 -8.74
CA SER A 220 15.82 -13.17 -9.22
C SER A 220 14.66 -14.13 -8.92
N GLY A 221 13.85 -14.40 -9.95
CA GLY A 221 12.80 -15.44 -9.93
C GLY A 221 11.45 -14.96 -9.43
N SER A 222 10.41 -15.77 -9.68
CA SER A 222 9.03 -15.49 -9.29
C SER A 222 8.54 -16.41 -8.17
N ASP A 223 7.70 -15.88 -7.27
CA ASP A 223 7.05 -16.65 -6.20
C ASP A 223 5.59 -16.92 -6.57
N GLN A 224 5.25 -18.21 -6.66
CA GLN A 224 3.90 -18.68 -7.01
C GLN A 224 3.13 -19.23 -5.82
N THR A 225 3.75 -19.27 -4.64
CA THR A 225 3.18 -19.86 -3.43
C THR A 225 3.43 -18.96 -2.23
N PRO A 226 3.07 -17.66 -2.30
CA PRO A 226 3.31 -16.71 -1.21
C PRO A 226 2.66 -17.19 0.10
N ILE A 227 3.18 -16.71 1.22
CA ILE A 227 2.71 -17.12 2.55
C ILE A 227 2.08 -15.93 3.25
N ILE A 228 0.78 -16.01 3.51
CA ILE A 228 0.10 -15.22 4.53
C ILE A 228 0.05 -16.08 5.80
N ASN A 229 0.89 -15.73 6.77
CA ASN A 229 0.91 -16.42 8.07
C ASN A 229 -0.22 -15.93 8.99
N SER A 230 -0.36 -16.54 10.17
CA SER A 230 -1.46 -16.24 11.10
C SER A 230 -1.44 -14.82 11.68
N GLU A 231 -0.28 -14.17 11.72
CA GLU A 231 -0.18 -12.77 12.11
C GLU A 231 -0.64 -11.87 10.96
N GLN A 232 -0.09 -12.12 9.77
CA GLN A 232 -0.38 -11.40 8.54
C GLN A 232 -1.85 -11.47 8.12
N SER A 233 -2.55 -12.56 8.42
CA SER A 233 -3.99 -12.70 8.14
C SER A 233 -4.87 -11.71 8.91
N ASN A 234 -4.33 -11.06 9.95
CA ASN A 234 -5.06 -10.01 10.70
C ASN A 234 -4.79 -8.61 10.16
N TYR A 235 -3.88 -8.45 9.19
CA TYR A 235 -3.61 -7.15 8.60
C TYR A 235 -4.77 -6.75 7.69
N PRO A 236 -5.25 -5.49 7.72
CA PRO A 236 -6.27 -5.00 6.79
C PRO A 236 -5.90 -5.22 5.32
N LEU A 237 -4.60 -5.15 5.02
CA LEU A 237 -4.04 -5.42 3.69
C LEU A 237 -4.34 -6.85 3.17
N ASN A 238 -4.57 -7.81 4.08
CA ASN A 238 -4.85 -9.21 3.76
C ASN A 238 -6.32 -9.60 4.04
N TRP A 239 -7.23 -8.63 4.20
CA TRP A 239 -8.62 -8.92 4.53
C TRP A 239 -9.31 -9.76 3.44
N GLY A 240 -9.75 -10.96 3.81
CA GLY A 240 -10.36 -11.92 2.89
C GLY A 240 -9.39 -12.56 1.89
N LEU A 241 -8.07 -12.40 2.08
CA LEU A 241 -7.04 -13.00 1.25
C LEU A 241 -6.42 -14.23 1.92
N THR A 242 -5.99 -15.18 1.10
CA THR A 242 -5.26 -16.37 1.51
C THR A 242 -4.02 -16.57 0.66
N SER A 243 -3.02 -17.28 1.19
CA SER A 243 -1.86 -17.74 0.41
C SER A 243 -2.28 -18.40 -0.90
N LYS A 244 -3.33 -19.23 -0.85
CA LYS A 244 -3.84 -19.94 -2.01
C LYS A 244 -4.45 -18.98 -3.03
N GLY A 245 -5.25 -18.00 -2.61
CA GLY A 245 -5.81 -17.00 -3.52
C GLY A 245 -4.72 -16.21 -4.25
N LEU A 246 -3.63 -15.90 -3.56
CA LEU A 246 -2.48 -15.19 -4.11
C LEU A 246 -1.49 -16.06 -4.92
N SER A 247 -1.80 -17.35 -5.08
CA SER A 247 -0.91 -18.31 -5.73
C SER A 247 -1.21 -18.53 -7.22
N ASN A 248 -0.19 -18.99 -7.92
CA ASN A 248 -0.27 -19.56 -9.26
C ASN A 248 -0.80 -18.61 -10.35
N TRP A 249 -0.69 -17.28 -10.30
CA TRP A 249 -1.22 -16.41 -11.36
C TRP A 249 -0.42 -16.46 -12.68
N LYS A 250 0.17 -17.62 -13.02
CA LYS A 250 1.29 -17.81 -13.96
C LYS A 250 2.58 -17.21 -13.43
N ASN A 251 2.55 -15.94 -13.03
CA ASN A 251 3.59 -15.31 -12.22
C ASN A 251 2.95 -14.38 -11.16
N SER A 252 2.64 -14.85 -9.94
CA SER A 252 2.02 -13.99 -8.91
C SER A 252 2.91 -12.82 -8.42
N PHE A 253 4.20 -13.08 -8.15
CA PHE A 253 5.15 -12.10 -7.64
C PHE A 253 6.50 -12.28 -8.35
N HIS A 254 7.14 -11.20 -8.77
CA HIS A 254 8.29 -11.19 -9.70
C HIS A 254 9.60 -10.75 -9.03
N ALA A 255 9.53 -10.35 -7.76
CA ALA A 255 10.67 -9.97 -6.95
C ALA A 255 10.40 -10.30 -5.48
N THR A 256 11.42 -10.14 -4.65
CA THR A 256 11.29 -10.22 -3.19
C THR A 256 12.03 -9.04 -2.54
N PHE A 257 11.58 -8.68 -1.35
CA PHE A 257 12.20 -7.67 -0.50
C PHE A 257 12.91 -8.36 0.65
N HIS A 258 14.22 -8.12 0.77
CA HIS A 258 14.93 -8.38 2.02
C HIS A 258 14.38 -7.48 3.14
N PRO A 259 14.62 -7.79 4.43
CA PRO A 259 14.18 -6.95 5.52
C PRO A 259 14.64 -5.49 5.35
N ILE A 260 13.70 -4.55 5.45
CA ILE A 260 13.93 -3.11 5.32
C ILE A 260 13.49 -2.45 6.63
N ASP A 261 14.35 -1.64 7.22
CA ASP A 261 14.00 -0.89 8.44
C ASP A 261 12.80 0.02 8.18
N GLY A 262 11.81 -0.01 9.08
CA GLY A 262 10.57 0.76 8.95
C GLY A 262 9.46 0.08 8.15
N TYR A 263 9.74 -1.01 7.45
CA TYR A 263 8.75 -1.79 6.71
C TYR A 263 8.37 -3.09 7.43
N THR A 264 7.08 -3.39 7.45
CA THR A 264 6.50 -4.64 7.92
C THR A 264 6.26 -5.57 6.73
N PRO A 265 6.72 -6.84 6.77
CA PRO A 265 6.31 -7.87 5.82
C PRO A 265 4.81 -8.14 5.87
N ILE A 266 4.11 -7.94 4.75
CA ILE A 266 2.66 -8.17 4.64
C ILE A 266 2.36 -9.56 4.09
N ILE A 267 3.19 -10.03 3.16
CA ILE A 267 3.11 -11.35 2.57
C ILE A 267 4.54 -11.86 2.44
N ASP A 268 4.82 -13.04 3.00
CA ASP A 268 6.14 -13.64 2.96
C ASP A 268 6.39 -14.39 1.66
N SER A 269 7.65 -14.44 1.22
CA SER A 269 8.08 -15.33 0.16
C SER A 269 8.22 -16.76 0.68
N SER A 270 7.66 -17.72 -0.06
CA SER A 270 7.94 -19.14 0.14
C SER A 270 9.26 -19.57 -0.50
N LEU A 271 9.64 -18.92 -1.61
CA LEU A 271 10.86 -19.22 -2.35
C LEU A 271 12.12 -18.75 -1.62
N ARG A 272 12.02 -17.63 -0.90
CA ARG A 272 13.13 -16.99 -0.18
C ARG A 272 12.75 -16.73 1.28
N PRO A 273 12.88 -17.73 2.17
CA PRO A 273 12.57 -17.58 3.58
C PRO A 273 13.30 -16.39 4.21
N GLY A 274 12.57 -15.57 4.97
CA GLY A 274 13.09 -14.34 5.58
C GLY A 274 13.01 -13.10 4.68
N SER A 275 12.48 -13.24 3.46
CA SER A 275 12.13 -12.12 2.57
C SER A 275 10.61 -12.05 2.37
N ALA A 276 10.12 -10.88 1.98
CA ALA A 276 8.71 -10.61 1.71
C ALA A 276 8.45 -10.43 0.22
N VAL A 277 7.20 -10.62 -0.23
CA VAL A 277 6.75 -10.27 -1.58
C VAL A 277 5.81 -9.06 -1.58
N ALA A 278 5.35 -8.64 -0.40
CA ALA A 278 4.67 -7.36 -0.18
C ALA A 278 5.08 -6.80 1.19
N ILE A 279 5.30 -5.49 1.25
CA ILE A 279 5.75 -4.77 2.44
C ILE A 279 4.92 -3.50 2.63
N ALA A 280 4.76 -3.06 3.88
CA ALA A 280 4.12 -1.79 4.18
C ALA A 280 4.80 -1.04 5.32
N ALA A 281 4.75 0.29 5.26
CA ALA A 281 5.26 1.18 6.30
C ALA A 281 4.14 2.10 6.80
N ILE A 282 4.16 2.38 8.11
CA ILE A 282 3.41 3.47 8.73
C ILE A 282 4.41 4.46 9.31
N PHE A 283 4.56 5.61 8.68
CA PHE A 283 5.41 6.71 9.14
C PHE A 283 4.58 7.64 10.02
N LEU A 284 4.69 7.47 11.34
CA LEU A 284 4.03 8.39 12.26
C LEU A 284 4.69 9.78 12.14
N PRO A 285 3.91 10.87 12.07
CA PRO A 285 4.48 12.21 12.15
C PRO A 285 5.30 12.32 13.43
N LEU A 286 6.48 12.95 13.33
CA LEU A 286 7.26 13.30 14.51
C LEU A 286 6.33 14.06 15.46
N ALA A 287 6.18 13.53 16.68
CA ALA A 287 5.42 14.24 17.71
C ALA A 287 6.00 15.67 17.77
N PRO A 288 5.16 16.73 17.75
CA PRO A 288 5.67 18.07 17.93
C PRO A 288 6.49 18.05 19.21
N GLU A 289 7.75 18.47 19.13
CA GLU A 289 8.60 18.57 20.31
C GLU A 289 7.78 19.29 21.36
N ALA A 290 7.49 18.61 22.48
CA ALA A 290 6.83 19.24 23.58
C ALA A 290 7.77 20.37 24.00
N GLU A 291 7.48 21.60 23.56
CA GLU A 291 8.11 22.78 24.12
C GLU A 291 7.96 22.60 25.62
N SER A 292 9.09 22.39 26.28
CA SER A 292 9.15 22.26 27.71
C SER A 292 8.64 23.57 28.28
N TYR A 293 7.35 23.64 28.57
CA TYR A 293 6.77 24.63 29.46
C TYR A 293 7.37 24.35 30.83
N LEU A 294 8.59 24.84 31.01
CA LEU A 294 9.21 25.07 32.30
C LEU A 294 8.19 25.89 33.09
N MET A 295 7.55 25.21 34.03
CA MET A 295 6.72 25.81 35.04
C MET A 295 7.50 26.95 35.69
N LEU A 296 7.21 28.19 35.29
CA LEU A 296 7.48 29.37 36.09
C LEU A 296 6.53 29.32 37.29
N TYR A 297 6.91 28.58 38.32
CA TYR A 297 6.49 28.87 39.68
C TYR A 297 7.51 29.85 40.25
N PRO A 298 7.18 31.15 40.43
CA PRO A 298 8.02 32.02 41.21
C PRO A 298 7.96 31.55 42.67
N GLU A 299 9.14 31.31 43.23
CA GLU A 299 9.40 31.27 44.66
C GLU A 299 8.61 32.38 45.37
N TYR A 300 7.59 32.08 46.16
CA TYR A 300 7.22 32.94 47.29
C TYR A 300 6.35 32.20 48.30
N LEU A 301 6.66 32.44 49.58
CA LEU A 301 5.95 32.07 50.81
C LEU A 301 6.41 30.80 51.53
N SER A 302 7.67 30.83 51.99
CA SER A 302 8.00 30.38 53.34
C SER A 302 7.69 31.49 54.36
N LYS A 303 7.23 31.09 55.56
CA LYS A 303 6.74 31.85 56.74
C LYS A 303 5.20 31.94 56.72
N GLU A 304 4.46 31.35 57.65
CA GLU A 304 4.68 31.30 59.10
C GLU A 304 4.15 29.98 59.71
N CYS A 305 4.99 29.33 60.50
CA CYS A 305 4.53 28.53 61.64
C CYS A 305 4.77 29.38 62.88
N ASN A 306 3.72 29.71 63.65
CA ASN A 306 3.85 29.94 65.08
C ASN A 306 2.50 29.68 65.77
N GLU A 307 2.40 28.49 66.34
CA GLU A 307 1.47 28.17 67.41
C GLU A 307 1.90 28.94 68.68
N GLY A 308 0.93 29.55 69.35
CA GLY A 308 1.16 30.29 70.60
C GLY A 308 -0.10 30.35 71.44
N ILE A 309 -0.49 29.22 72.04
CA ILE A 309 -1.46 29.17 73.15
C ILE A 309 -0.71 29.38 74.47
N ARG A 310 -1.02 30.46 75.19
CA ARG A 310 -0.99 30.67 76.67
C ARG A 310 -1.85 31.93 76.87
N GLY A 311 -2.94 32.01 77.63
CA GLY A 311 -3.26 31.47 78.94
C GLY A 311 -3.73 32.66 79.78
N ALA A 312 -5.03 32.71 80.12
CA ALA A 312 -5.64 33.70 81.03
C ALA A 312 -5.19 33.41 82.50
N PRO A 313 -5.42 34.28 83.51
CA PRO A 313 -6.44 35.34 83.64
C PRO A 313 -5.92 36.78 83.66
#